data_AF-A0A1Q7Y9M3-F1
#
_entry.id   AF-A0A1Q7Y9M3-F1
#
_cell.length_a   1.000
_cell.length_b   1.000
_cell.length_c   1.000
_cell.angle_alpha   90.00
_cell.angle_beta   90.00
_cell.angle_gamma   90.00
#
_symmetry.space_group_name_H-M   'P 1'
#
loop_
_entity.id
_entity.type
_entity.pdbx_description
1 polymer ?
#
loop_
_entity_poly.entity_id
_entity_poly.type
_entity_poly.pdbx_seq_one_letter_code
_entity_poly.pdbx_strand_id
1 'polypeptide(L)'
;MNNKSLFQRFGWTRFCIILICLVVVGVSLRASSSYSAQVQDRIVEHTPFPHEPIQIVGASVSGKHFRLNERIDEDENWLKKLAITVKNVSPKTIIFINMYYDFPETKATGNIMAFPITYGRNPQAAINSGEAKRLLPGEAADLTLTDEQYAKLKEFLERRHPISTIKRASMRLTDVYFDDGTIWSNGSFYRIDPNNPHKLIPIENTQNVPSNN
;
A
#
# COMPACT_ATOMS: atom_id res chain seq x y z
N MET A 1 35.25 3.65 94.17
CA MET A 1 35.06 4.93 93.45
C MET A 1 35.21 4.63 91.97
N ASN A 2 34.09 4.59 91.26
CA ASN A 2 33.95 4.01 89.92
C ASN A 2 33.56 5.10 88.93
N ASN A 3 34.47 5.44 88.01
CA ASN A 3 34.19 6.28 86.85
C ASN A 3 33.99 5.38 85.64
N LYS A 4 32.76 5.26 85.14
CA LYS A 4 32.51 4.84 83.76
C LYS A 4 31.45 5.73 83.13
N SER A 5 31.82 6.14 81.92
CA SER A 5 31.34 7.25 81.13
C SER A 5 29.96 7.05 80.50
N LEU A 6 29.13 8.09 80.63
CA LEU A 6 27.97 8.42 79.80
C LEU A 6 28.44 8.78 78.37
N PHE A 7 28.75 7.80 77.52
CA PHE A 7 28.98 8.03 76.09
C PHE A 7 28.59 6.82 75.24
N GLN A 8 27.37 6.32 75.42
CA GLN A 8 26.75 5.36 74.50
C GLN A 8 25.24 5.58 74.56
N ARG A 9 24.66 6.27 73.55
CA ARG A 9 23.25 6.05 73.10
C ARG A 9 22.73 6.95 71.96
N PHE A 10 23.52 7.82 71.36
CA PHE A 10 23.01 8.72 70.29
C PHE A 10 23.73 8.56 68.94
N GLY A 11 23.93 7.32 68.48
CA GLY A 11 24.71 7.06 67.26
C GLY A 11 24.06 6.26 66.14
N TRP A 12 22.87 5.65 66.33
CA TRP A 12 22.40 4.58 65.40
C TRP A 12 21.03 4.78 64.75
N THR A 13 20.29 5.85 65.04
CA THR A 13 18.97 6.08 64.43
C THR A 13 18.95 7.11 63.30
N ARG A 14 20.06 7.80 63.02
CA ARG A 14 20.13 8.79 61.92
C ARG A 14 20.78 8.29 60.64
N PHE A 15 21.43 7.11 60.64
CA PHE A 15 22.09 6.56 59.45
C PHE A 15 21.17 5.72 58.55
N CYS A 16 20.00 5.26 59.02
CA CYS A 16 19.08 4.45 58.21
C CYS A 16 18.08 5.26 57.37
N ILE A 17 17.85 6.55 57.67
CA ILE A 17 16.84 7.33 56.93
C ILE A 17 17.40 7.96 55.65
N ILE A 18 18.72 8.20 55.57
CA ILE A 18 19.35 8.82 54.39
C ILE A 18 19.69 7.79 53.31
N LEU A 19 19.86 6.50 53.65
CA LEU A 19 20.14 5.46 52.64
C LEU A 19 18.89 4.95 51.90
N ILE A 20 17.68 5.18 52.44
CA ILE A 20 16.41 4.78 51.80
C ILE A 20 15.96 5.80 50.74
N CYS A 21 16.49 7.03 50.74
CA CYS A 21 16.16 8.02 49.72
C CYS A 21 17.01 7.89 48.43
N LEU A 22 18.14 7.18 48.46
CA LEU A 22 19.03 7.04 47.29
C LEU A 22 18.81 5.77 46.45
N VAL A 23 17.88 4.90 46.83
CA VAL A 23 17.42 3.78 45.98
C VAL A 23 16.14 4.14 45.20
N VAL A 24 15.47 5.24 45.54
CA VAL A 24 14.27 5.72 44.83
C VAL A 24 14.62 6.64 43.63
N VAL A 25 15.87 7.08 43.51
CA VAL A 25 16.30 8.03 42.44
C VAL A 25 16.78 7.31 41.16
N GLY A 26 16.87 5.97 41.16
CA GLY A 26 17.42 5.20 40.03
C GLY A 26 16.41 4.55 39.07
N VAL A 27 15.11 4.87 39.14
CA VAL A 27 14.06 4.17 38.35
C VAL A 27 13.16 5.12 37.53
N SER A 28 13.50 6.40 37.43
CA SER A 28 12.68 7.35 36.65
C SER A 28 13.41 7.82 35.40
N LEU A 29 12.71 7.75 34.26
CA LEU A 29 13.09 8.20 32.91
C LEU A 29 13.63 7.12 31.95
N ARG A 30 12.97 5.96 31.90
CA ARG A 30 12.55 5.49 30.57
C ARG A 30 11.26 6.23 30.22
N ALA A 31 11.42 7.48 29.80
CA ALA A 31 10.43 8.08 28.93
C ALA A 31 10.46 7.20 27.68
N SER A 32 9.57 6.20 27.65
CA SER A 32 9.18 5.58 26.41
C SER A 32 8.67 6.74 25.57
N SER A 33 9.52 7.22 24.66
CA SER A 33 9.10 8.02 23.54
C SER A 33 8.12 7.14 22.78
N SER A 34 6.86 7.14 23.22
CA SER A 34 5.74 6.87 22.35
C SER A 34 5.83 8.00 21.34
N TYR A 35 6.66 7.78 20.31
CA TYR A 35 6.51 8.43 19.03
C TYR A 35 5.05 8.19 18.72
N SER A 36 4.21 9.18 19.02
CA SER A 36 2.86 9.19 18.53
C SER A 36 3.07 9.34 17.04
N ALA A 37 3.15 8.21 16.34
CA ALA A 37 3.03 8.14 14.90
C ALA A 37 1.81 9.01 14.64
N GLN A 38 2.06 10.20 14.10
CA GLN A 38 1.06 11.22 13.98
C GLN A 38 -0.04 10.61 13.12
N VAL A 39 -1.17 10.29 13.74
CA VAL A 39 -2.33 9.68 13.08
C VAL A 39 -2.67 10.57 11.90
N GLN A 40 -2.41 10.07 10.70
CA GLN A 40 -2.68 10.79 9.47
C GLN A 40 -3.77 10.02 8.75
N ASP A 41 -4.92 10.66 8.55
CA ASP A 41 -6.00 10.12 7.74
C ASP A 41 -5.47 9.78 6.35
N ARG A 42 -5.37 8.48 6.03
CA ARG A 42 -5.07 7.99 4.67
C ARG A 42 -6.35 7.52 3.99
N ILE A 43 -6.39 7.59 2.65
CA ILE A 43 -7.54 7.16 1.85
C ILE A 43 -7.04 6.41 0.61
N VAL A 44 -7.70 5.31 0.30
CA VAL A 44 -7.52 4.59 -0.97
C VAL A 44 -8.78 4.73 -1.80
N GLU A 45 -8.64 5.22 -3.02
CA GLU A 45 -9.74 5.52 -3.93
C GLU A 45 -9.60 4.70 -5.21
N HIS A 46 -10.68 4.57 -5.97
CA HIS A 46 -10.67 3.89 -7.27
C HIS A 46 -11.50 4.69 -8.27
N THR A 47 -10.93 4.94 -9.45
CA THR A 47 -11.66 5.57 -10.57
C THR A 47 -11.93 4.50 -11.63
N PRO A 48 -13.11 3.86 -11.62
CA PRO A 48 -13.40 2.78 -12.55
C PRO A 48 -13.64 3.29 -13.97
N PHE A 49 -13.19 2.52 -14.96
CA PHE A 49 -13.66 2.62 -16.33
C PHE A 49 -14.98 1.83 -16.51
N PRO A 50 -15.77 2.14 -17.55
CA PRO A 50 -16.86 1.27 -17.98
C PRO A 50 -16.33 -0.12 -18.36
N HIS A 51 -17.05 -1.17 -17.93
CA HIS A 51 -16.79 -2.56 -18.31
C HIS A 51 -15.36 -3.05 -18.01
N GLU A 52 -14.79 -2.67 -16.87
CA GLU A 52 -13.53 -3.27 -16.41
C GLU A 52 -13.68 -4.80 -16.28
N PRO A 53 -12.71 -5.59 -16.75
CA PRO A 53 -12.75 -7.05 -16.64
C PRO A 53 -12.37 -7.56 -15.25
N ILE A 54 -12.02 -6.65 -14.34
CA ILE A 54 -11.81 -6.93 -12.93
C ILE A 54 -12.73 -6.05 -12.08
N GLN A 55 -12.96 -6.48 -10.85
CA GLN A 55 -13.64 -5.71 -9.83
C GLN A 55 -12.75 -5.62 -8.59
N ILE A 56 -12.58 -4.44 -8.01
CA ILE A 56 -11.95 -4.29 -6.70
C ILE A 56 -12.99 -4.65 -5.65
N VAL A 57 -12.80 -5.77 -4.96
CA VAL A 57 -13.77 -6.32 -3.99
C VAL A 57 -13.39 -6.02 -2.54
N GLY A 58 -12.18 -5.51 -2.30
CA GLY A 58 -11.74 -5.11 -0.97
C GLY A 58 -10.35 -4.50 -0.97
N ALA A 59 -9.98 -3.94 0.17
CA ALA A 59 -8.62 -3.52 0.46
C ALA A 59 -8.29 -3.87 1.92
N SER A 60 -7.01 -4.04 2.21
CA SER A 60 -6.52 -4.17 3.58
C SER A 60 -5.18 -3.46 3.77
N VAL A 61 -4.94 -2.98 4.98
CA VAL A 61 -3.61 -2.51 5.41
C VAL A 61 -3.29 -3.20 6.72
N SER A 62 -2.08 -3.74 6.84
CA SER A 62 -1.66 -4.47 8.06
C SER A 62 -2.62 -5.62 8.43
N GLY A 63 -3.27 -6.24 7.43
CA GLY A 63 -4.26 -7.31 7.62
C GLY A 63 -5.66 -6.83 8.06
N LYS A 64 -5.88 -5.53 8.25
CA LYS A 64 -7.20 -4.96 8.58
C LYS A 64 -7.91 -4.57 7.30
N HIS A 65 -9.10 -5.13 7.07
CA HIS A 65 -9.94 -4.79 5.92
C HIS A 65 -10.64 -3.45 6.10
N PHE A 66 -10.80 -2.71 5.01
CA PHE A 66 -11.54 -1.46 4.96
C PHE A 66 -12.20 -1.29 3.58
N ARG A 67 -13.19 -0.40 3.46
CA ARG A 67 -13.78 -0.09 2.15
C ARG A 67 -13.03 1.05 1.50
N LEU A 68 -13.00 1.06 0.16
CA LEU A 68 -12.45 2.18 -0.58
C LEU A 68 -13.18 3.47 -0.22
N ASN A 69 -12.47 4.59 -0.28
CA ASN A 69 -12.90 5.93 0.12
C ASN A 69 -13.15 6.12 1.63
N GLU A 70 -12.87 5.11 2.46
CA GLU A 70 -12.84 5.27 3.91
C GLU A 70 -11.46 5.75 4.38
N ARG A 71 -11.46 6.47 5.52
CA ARG A 71 -10.21 6.88 6.18
C ARG A 71 -9.63 5.70 6.92
N ILE A 72 -8.33 5.50 6.78
CA ILE A 72 -7.56 4.51 7.54
C ILE A 72 -6.55 5.23 8.43
N ASP A 73 -6.41 4.73 9.67
CA ASP A 73 -5.44 5.17 10.65
C ASP A 73 -4.23 4.22 10.63
N GLU A 74 -3.23 4.59 9.84
CA GLU A 74 -2.00 3.81 9.64
C GLU A 74 -0.78 4.74 9.59
N ASP A 75 0.39 4.16 9.85
CA ASP A 75 1.66 4.88 9.88
C ASP A 75 2.15 5.31 8.48
N GLU A 76 3.33 5.94 8.42
CA GLU A 76 3.94 6.39 7.16
C GLU A 76 4.26 5.28 6.15
N ASN A 77 4.31 4.01 6.59
CA ASN A 77 4.58 2.85 5.75
C ASN A 77 3.29 2.14 5.29
N TRP A 78 2.12 2.77 5.43
CA TRP A 78 0.83 2.19 5.04
C TRP A 78 0.81 1.68 3.58
N LEU A 79 1.45 2.39 2.65
CA LEU A 79 1.56 1.98 1.24
C LEU A 79 2.29 0.64 1.07
N LYS A 80 3.28 0.35 1.91
CA LYS A 80 3.99 -0.94 1.89
C LYS A 80 3.07 -2.10 2.27
N LYS A 81 2.17 -1.84 3.21
CA LYS A 81 1.29 -2.84 3.82
C LYS A 81 -0.07 -2.93 3.13
N LEU A 82 -0.32 -2.07 2.14
CA LEU A 82 -1.56 -2.02 1.37
C LEU A 82 -1.67 -3.24 0.47
N ALA A 83 -2.79 -3.95 0.60
CA ALA A 83 -3.21 -5.03 -0.28
C ALA A 83 -4.57 -4.68 -0.90
N ILE A 84 -4.68 -4.86 -2.21
CA ILE A 84 -5.92 -4.64 -2.95
C ILE A 84 -6.43 -5.96 -3.48
N THR A 85 -7.64 -6.35 -3.09
CA THR A 85 -8.23 -7.60 -3.55
C THR A 85 -9.01 -7.33 -4.85
N VAL A 86 -8.53 -7.92 -5.94
CA VAL A 86 -9.16 -7.84 -7.26
C VAL A 86 -9.81 -9.17 -7.60
N LYS A 87 -10.98 -9.13 -8.22
CA LYS A 87 -11.72 -10.30 -8.70
C LYS A 87 -11.84 -10.25 -10.22
N ASN A 88 -11.54 -11.34 -10.91
CA ASN A 88 -11.84 -11.46 -12.33
C ASN A 88 -13.35 -11.61 -12.53
N VAL A 89 -13.97 -10.62 -13.15
CA VAL A 89 -15.41 -10.63 -13.50
C VAL A 89 -15.66 -10.92 -14.97
N SER A 90 -14.59 -11.12 -15.74
CA SER A 90 -14.66 -11.53 -17.14
C SER A 90 -14.83 -13.06 -17.26
N PRO A 91 -15.38 -13.55 -18.39
CA PRO A 91 -15.45 -14.98 -18.68
C PRO A 91 -14.11 -15.58 -19.14
N LYS A 92 -13.06 -14.77 -19.31
CA LYS A 92 -11.73 -15.15 -19.81
C LYS A 92 -10.71 -15.20 -18.67
N THR A 93 -9.71 -16.06 -18.78
CA THR A 93 -8.59 -16.10 -17.84
C THR A 93 -7.71 -14.88 -18.02
N ILE A 94 -7.41 -14.18 -16.94
CA ILE A 94 -6.47 -13.06 -16.94
C ILE A 94 -5.07 -13.58 -16.65
N ILE A 95 -4.10 -13.17 -17.47
CA ILE A 95 -2.67 -13.55 -17.32
C ILE A 95 -1.80 -12.38 -16.89
N PHE A 96 -2.30 -11.14 -17.06
CA PHE A 96 -1.61 -9.94 -16.62
C PHE A 96 -2.60 -8.82 -16.29
N ILE A 97 -2.33 -8.09 -15.21
CA ILE A 97 -3.04 -6.87 -14.83
C ILE A 97 -1.98 -5.77 -14.64
N ASN A 98 -2.24 -4.59 -15.19
CA ASN A 98 -1.48 -3.38 -14.95
C ASN A 98 -2.41 -2.30 -14.38
N MET A 99 -2.10 -1.87 -13.16
CA MET A 99 -2.78 -0.79 -12.45
C MET A 99 -1.77 0.26 -12.03
N TYR A 100 -2.23 1.48 -11.77
CA TYR A 100 -1.40 2.54 -11.21
C TYR A 100 -1.95 3.00 -9.86
N TYR A 101 -1.05 3.27 -8.93
CA TYR A 101 -1.30 4.19 -7.82
C TYR A 101 -0.94 5.60 -8.28
N ASP A 102 -1.94 6.43 -8.47
CA ASP A 102 -1.82 7.86 -8.69
C ASP A 102 -1.78 8.56 -7.32
N PHE A 103 -0.86 9.53 -7.15
CA PHE A 103 -0.62 10.26 -5.89
C PHE A 103 -0.98 11.75 -6.04
N PRO A 104 -2.24 12.15 -5.79
CA PRO A 104 -2.73 13.50 -6.08
C PRO A 104 -1.95 14.64 -5.39
N GLU A 105 -1.41 14.40 -4.20
CA GLU A 105 -0.63 15.38 -3.42
C GLU A 105 0.61 15.87 -4.16
N THR A 106 1.15 15.04 -5.05
CA THR A 106 2.32 15.39 -5.86
C THR A 106 1.99 16.43 -6.95
N LYS A 107 0.70 16.72 -7.20
CA LYS A 107 0.29 17.80 -8.12
C LYS A 107 0.81 19.17 -7.69
N ALA A 108 0.98 19.38 -6.38
CA ALA A 108 1.49 20.64 -5.83
C ALA A 108 2.93 20.96 -6.27
N THR A 109 3.71 19.94 -6.62
CA THR A 109 5.11 20.07 -7.02
C THR A 109 5.36 19.66 -8.48
N GLY A 110 4.32 19.44 -9.29
CA GLY A 110 4.45 19.02 -10.69
C GLY A 110 3.27 18.20 -11.21
N ASN A 111 3.52 17.28 -12.15
CA ASN A 111 2.49 16.34 -12.60
C ASN A 111 2.11 15.33 -11.51
N ILE A 112 0.96 14.67 -11.61
CA ILE A 112 0.63 13.59 -10.69
C ILE A 112 1.63 12.45 -10.91
N MET A 113 2.27 12.01 -9.83
CA MET A 113 3.12 10.82 -9.83
C MET A 113 2.22 9.59 -9.86
N ALA A 114 2.54 8.65 -10.75
CA ALA A 114 1.83 7.40 -10.90
C ALA A 114 2.85 6.25 -10.83
N PHE A 115 2.59 5.25 -10.00
CA PHE A 115 3.46 4.08 -9.86
C PHE A 115 2.73 2.79 -10.26
N PRO A 116 3.31 1.96 -11.16
CA PRO A 116 2.65 0.77 -11.65
C PRO A 116 2.66 -0.36 -10.62
N ILE A 117 1.57 -1.13 -10.61
CA ILE A 117 1.41 -2.36 -9.84
C ILE A 117 0.86 -3.40 -10.78
N THR A 118 1.51 -4.55 -10.74
CA THR A 118 1.28 -5.58 -11.73
C THR A 118 0.95 -6.90 -11.07
N TYR A 119 0.11 -7.67 -11.75
CA TYR A 119 -0.15 -9.07 -11.44
C TYR A 119 0.21 -9.91 -12.66
N GLY A 120 0.86 -11.05 -12.44
CA GLY A 120 1.26 -11.94 -13.52
C GLY A 120 2.45 -11.43 -14.33
N ARG A 121 2.57 -11.90 -15.57
CA ARG A 121 3.69 -11.60 -16.47
C ARG A 121 3.18 -10.86 -17.69
N ASN A 122 3.75 -9.69 -17.98
CA ASN A 122 3.40 -8.94 -19.17
C ASN A 122 3.87 -9.71 -20.42
N PRO A 123 2.96 -10.18 -21.29
CA PRO A 123 3.34 -10.95 -22.48
C PRO A 123 4.03 -10.10 -23.56
N GLN A 124 4.00 -8.76 -23.45
CA GLN A 124 4.62 -7.82 -24.38
C GLN A 124 5.95 -7.25 -23.89
N ALA A 125 6.38 -7.57 -22.66
CA ALA A 125 7.64 -7.08 -22.13
C ALA A 125 8.82 -7.80 -22.79
N ALA A 126 9.82 -7.04 -23.26
CA ALA A 126 11.06 -7.61 -23.80
C ALA A 126 11.82 -8.46 -22.76
N ILE A 127 11.68 -8.10 -21.48
CA ILE A 127 12.19 -8.87 -20.35
C ILE A 127 10.98 -9.35 -19.55
N ASN A 128 10.81 -10.66 -19.48
CA ASN A 128 9.79 -11.31 -18.68
C ASN A 128 10.12 -11.14 -17.18
N SER A 129 9.70 -10.03 -16.58
CA SER A 129 9.72 -9.84 -15.14
C SER A 129 8.36 -10.24 -14.55
N GLY A 130 8.38 -10.90 -13.39
CA GLY A 130 7.17 -11.34 -12.68
C GLY A 130 6.90 -12.85 -12.74
N GLU A 131 6.14 -13.30 -11.74
CA GLU A 131 5.66 -14.67 -11.63
C GLU A 131 4.56 -14.92 -12.67
N ALA A 132 4.60 -16.11 -13.29
CA ALA A 132 3.53 -16.54 -14.18
C ALA A 132 2.28 -16.87 -13.33
N LYS A 133 1.43 -15.85 -13.11
CA LYS A 133 0.16 -15.99 -12.40
C LYS A 133 -1.00 -15.93 -13.39
N ARG A 134 -2.07 -16.65 -13.06
CA ARG A 134 -3.33 -16.65 -13.81
C ARG A 134 -4.45 -16.40 -12.82
N LEU A 135 -5.41 -15.59 -13.23
CA LEU A 135 -6.61 -15.32 -12.45
C LEU A 135 -7.82 -15.82 -13.25
N LEU A 136 -8.38 -16.94 -12.82
CA LEU A 136 -9.49 -17.62 -13.48
C LEU A 136 -10.79 -16.80 -13.36
N PRO A 137 -11.79 -17.02 -14.23
CA PRO A 137 -13.11 -16.39 -14.09
C PRO A 137 -13.71 -16.59 -12.69
N GLY A 138 -14.09 -15.49 -12.04
CA GLY A 138 -14.65 -15.50 -10.69
C GLY A 138 -13.64 -15.61 -9.55
N GLU A 139 -12.36 -15.86 -9.84
CA GLU A 139 -11.28 -15.92 -8.84
C GLU A 139 -10.90 -14.51 -8.36
N ALA A 140 -10.41 -14.43 -7.12
CA ALA A 140 -9.88 -13.20 -6.54
C ALA A 140 -8.42 -13.38 -6.12
N ALA A 141 -7.64 -12.31 -6.22
CA ALA A 141 -6.25 -12.27 -5.79
C ALA A 141 -5.93 -10.93 -5.12
N ASP A 142 -4.98 -10.97 -4.19
CA ASP A 142 -4.44 -9.77 -3.56
C ASP A 142 -3.25 -9.22 -4.35
N LEU A 143 -3.31 -7.92 -4.64
CA LEU A 143 -2.23 -7.16 -5.21
C LEU A 143 -1.51 -6.42 -4.09
N THR A 144 -0.25 -6.79 -3.87
CA THR A 144 0.63 -6.18 -2.87
C THR A 144 1.93 -5.72 -3.52
N LEU A 145 2.55 -4.68 -2.96
CA LEU A 145 3.90 -4.31 -3.34
C LEU A 145 4.89 -5.29 -2.70
N THR A 146 5.78 -5.85 -3.50
CA THR A 146 6.97 -6.53 -2.95
C THR A 146 7.89 -5.51 -2.29
N ASP A 147 8.82 -5.96 -1.44
CA ASP A 147 9.82 -5.08 -0.82
C ASP A 147 10.63 -4.30 -1.89
N GLU A 148 10.95 -4.94 -3.01
CA GLU A 148 11.65 -4.31 -4.12
C GLU A 148 10.78 -3.24 -4.81
N GLN A 149 9.51 -3.54 -5.07
CA GLN A 149 8.57 -2.59 -5.66
C GLN A 149 8.34 -1.40 -4.73
N TYR A 150 8.22 -1.62 -3.42
CA TYR A 150 8.09 -0.55 -2.43
C TYR A 150 9.34 0.33 -2.36
N ALA A 151 10.54 -0.27 -2.40
CA ALA A 151 11.79 0.50 -2.44
C ALA A 151 11.85 1.41 -3.68
N LYS A 152 11.48 0.89 -4.86
CA LYS A 152 11.37 1.66 -6.10
C LYS A 152 10.30 2.76 -6.02
N LEU A 153 9.15 2.47 -5.43
CA LEU A 153 8.09 3.46 -5.19
C LEU A 153 8.58 4.60 -4.29
N LYS A 154 9.27 4.25 -3.20
CA LYS A 154 9.82 5.22 -2.25
C LYS A 154 10.83 6.12 -2.94
N GLU A 155 11.82 5.55 -3.64
CA GLU A 155 12.78 6.34 -4.41
C GLU A 155 12.07 7.22 -5.45
N PHE A 156 11.09 6.65 -6.17
CA PHE A 156 10.31 7.37 -7.17
C PHE A 156 9.66 8.63 -6.59
N LEU A 157 8.95 8.52 -5.46
CA LEU A 157 8.24 9.61 -4.80
C LEU A 157 9.19 10.62 -4.16
N GLU A 158 10.18 10.17 -3.39
CA GLU A 158 11.10 11.02 -2.62
C GLU A 158 11.93 11.98 -3.48
N ARG A 159 12.03 11.73 -4.79
CA ARG A 159 12.62 12.69 -5.75
C ARG A 159 11.89 14.03 -5.80
N ARG A 160 10.62 14.08 -5.41
CA ARG A 160 9.77 15.28 -5.57
C ARG A 160 8.74 15.49 -4.47
N HIS A 161 8.44 14.48 -3.68
CA HIS A 161 7.46 14.56 -2.61
C HIS A 161 7.81 13.57 -1.49
N PRO A 162 7.91 14.01 -0.22
CA PRO A 162 8.15 13.10 0.89
C PRO A 162 7.08 12.01 0.95
N ILE A 163 7.47 10.74 1.04
CA ILE A 163 6.47 9.65 1.07
C ILE A 163 5.61 9.71 2.33
N SER A 164 6.16 10.21 3.43
CA SER A 164 5.47 10.33 4.72
C SER A 164 4.29 11.30 4.70
N THR A 165 4.25 12.22 3.72
CA THR A 165 3.14 13.18 3.53
C THR A 165 2.05 12.65 2.59
N ILE A 166 2.23 11.49 1.96
CA ILE A 166 1.23 10.90 1.06
C ILE A 166 0.05 10.37 1.86
N LYS A 167 -1.12 11.00 1.68
CA LYS A 167 -2.37 10.62 2.34
C LYS A 167 -3.29 9.83 1.43
N ARG A 168 -3.18 9.99 0.11
CA ARG A 168 -4.07 9.35 -0.85
C ARG A 168 -3.33 8.51 -1.86
N ALA A 169 -3.90 7.35 -2.17
CA ALA A 169 -3.56 6.55 -3.33
C ALA A 169 -4.84 6.33 -4.14
N SER A 170 -4.90 6.93 -5.33
CA SER A 170 -5.99 6.70 -6.28
C SER A 170 -5.59 5.58 -7.23
N MET A 171 -6.36 4.51 -7.27
CA MET A 171 -6.13 3.38 -8.15
C MET A 171 -6.79 3.60 -9.50
N ARG A 172 -6.08 3.19 -10.56
CA ARG A 172 -6.59 3.22 -11.92
C ARG A 172 -6.10 2.00 -12.68
N LEU A 173 -7.04 1.23 -13.23
CA LEU A 173 -6.73 0.11 -14.13
C LEU A 173 -6.34 0.66 -15.50
N THR A 174 -5.23 0.20 -16.07
CA THR A 174 -4.82 0.61 -17.42
C THR A 174 -4.93 -0.54 -18.40
N ASP A 175 -4.40 -1.72 -18.06
CA ASP A 175 -4.32 -2.83 -19.00
C ASP A 175 -4.62 -4.17 -18.34
N VAL A 176 -5.33 -5.03 -19.05
CA VAL A 176 -5.57 -6.43 -18.68
C VAL A 176 -5.35 -7.29 -19.91
N TYR A 177 -4.54 -8.34 -19.77
CA TYR A 177 -4.28 -9.29 -20.85
C TYR A 177 -4.92 -10.61 -20.51
N PHE A 178 -5.58 -11.18 -21.52
CA PHE A 178 -6.22 -12.48 -21.43
C PHE A 178 -5.36 -13.56 -22.09
N ASP A 179 -5.58 -14.82 -21.72
CA ASP A 179 -4.86 -15.96 -22.29
C ASP A 179 -5.18 -16.22 -23.77
N ASP A 180 -6.33 -15.75 -24.26
CA ASP A 180 -6.72 -15.81 -25.67
C ASP A 180 -6.07 -14.72 -26.56
N GLY A 181 -5.21 -13.88 -25.99
CA GLY A 181 -4.53 -12.77 -26.69
C GLY A 181 -5.36 -11.49 -26.82
N THR A 182 -6.58 -11.46 -26.26
CA THR A 182 -7.36 -10.23 -26.10
C THR A 182 -6.68 -9.33 -25.07
N ILE A 183 -6.79 -8.02 -25.27
CA ILE A 183 -6.28 -7.02 -24.34
C ILE A 183 -7.42 -6.05 -24.04
N TRP A 184 -7.72 -5.81 -22.78
CA TRP A 184 -8.49 -4.63 -22.37
C TRP A 184 -7.48 -3.53 -22.03
N SER A 185 -7.67 -2.33 -22.59
CA SER A 185 -6.84 -1.17 -22.27
C SER A 185 -7.67 0.11 -22.22
N ASN A 186 -7.58 0.83 -21.10
CA ASN A 186 -8.24 2.13 -20.86
C ASN A 186 -9.72 2.17 -21.30
N GLY A 187 -10.49 1.13 -20.97
CA GLY A 187 -11.93 1.06 -21.26
C GLY A 187 -12.31 0.46 -22.62
N SER A 188 -11.37 -0.05 -23.40
CA SER A 188 -11.64 -0.67 -24.71
C SER A 188 -10.93 -2.01 -24.89
N PHE A 189 -11.50 -2.90 -25.70
CA PHE A 189 -10.90 -4.18 -26.04
C PHE A 189 -10.11 -4.09 -27.35
N TYR A 190 -9.00 -4.83 -27.40
CA TYR A 190 -8.06 -4.87 -28.50
C TYR A 190 -7.58 -6.31 -28.73
N ARG A 191 -7.02 -6.53 -29.91
CA ARG A 191 -6.18 -7.69 -30.23
C ARG A 191 -4.87 -7.23 -30.84
N ILE A 192 -3.84 -8.04 -30.71
CA ILE A 192 -2.55 -7.79 -31.38
C ILE A 192 -2.72 -8.01 -32.89
N ASP A 193 -2.17 -7.12 -33.71
CA ASP A 193 -2.10 -7.29 -35.16
C ASP A 193 -1.22 -8.51 -35.50
N PRO A 194 -1.76 -9.56 -36.15
CA PRO A 194 -0.99 -10.76 -36.48
C PRO A 194 0.25 -10.48 -37.32
N ASN A 195 0.26 -9.39 -38.09
CA ASN A 195 1.37 -8.99 -38.94
C ASN A 195 2.32 -7.98 -38.27
N ASN A 196 1.94 -7.44 -37.12
CA ASN A 196 2.75 -6.48 -36.37
C ASN A 196 2.48 -6.58 -34.86
N PRO A 197 3.34 -7.28 -34.08
CA PRO A 197 3.11 -7.51 -32.66
C PRO A 197 3.07 -6.24 -31.80
N HIS A 198 3.53 -5.10 -32.33
CA HIS A 198 3.51 -3.80 -31.64
C HIS A 198 2.25 -2.98 -31.92
N LYS A 199 1.32 -3.49 -32.71
CA LYS A 199 0.11 -2.76 -33.12
C LYS A 199 -1.13 -3.41 -32.52
N LEU A 200 -1.92 -2.60 -31.83
CA LEU A 200 -3.22 -2.99 -31.29
C LEU A 200 -4.34 -2.65 -32.28
N ILE A 201 -5.24 -3.58 -32.52
CA ILE A 201 -6.43 -3.41 -33.35
C ILE A 201 -7.63 -3.39 -32.40
N PRO A 202 -8.43 -2.31 -32.35
CA PRO A 202 -9.66 -2.26 -31.58
C PRO A 202 -10.60 -3.41 -31.97
N ILE A 203 -11.19 -4.06 -30.98
CA ILE A 203 -12.32 -4.95 -31.18
C ILE A 203 -13.55 -4.05 -31.05
N GLU A 204 -14.18 -3.71 -32.16
CA GLU A 204 -15.40 -2.90 -32.13
C GLU A 204 -16.41 -3.54 -31.18
N ASN A 205 -16.79 -2.79 -30.15
CA ASN A 205 -17.89 -3.19 -29.29
C ASN A 205 -19.12 -3.30 -30.18
N THR A 206 -19.69 -4.50 -30.34
CA THR A 206 -20.96 -4.75 -31.07
C THR A 206 -22.18 -4.15 -30.34
N GLN A 207 -22.00 -3.03 -29.64
CA GLN A 207 -23.02 -2.26 -28.93
C GLN A 207 -23.49 -1.03 -29.72
N ASN A 208 -23.01 -0.81 -30.95
CA ASN A 208 -23.69 0.03 -31.92
C ASN A 208 -24.87 -0.74 -32.53
N VAL A 209 -25.89 -1.02 -31.71
CA VAL A 209 -27.25 -1.16 -32.24
C VAL A 209 -27.73 0.28 -32.49
N PRO A 210 -28.03 0.68 -33.74
CA PRO A 210 -28.67 1.96 -33.95
C PRO A 210 -30.01 1.94 -33.20
N SER A 211 -30.22 2.87 -32.28
CA SER A 211 -31.54 3.22 -31.79
C SER A 211 -32.32 3.76 -32.99
N ASN A 212 -33.03 2.87 -33.69
CA ASN A 212 -34.06 3.26 -34.62
C ASN A 212 -35.15 3.99 -33.82
N ASN A 213 -35.15 5.32 -33.92
CA ASN A 213 -36.36 6.13 -33.78
C ASN A 213 -37.19 6.02 -35.06
#